data_AF-A0AB72Z3T0-F1
#
_entry.id   AF-A0AB72Z3T0-F1
#
_cell.length_a   1.000
_cell.length_b   1.000
_cell.length_c   1.000
_cell.angle_alpha   90.00
_cell.angle_beta   90.00
_cell.angle_gamma   90.00
#
_symmetry.space_group_name_H-M   'P 1'
#
loop_
_entity.id
_entity.type
_entity.pdbx_description
1 polymer ?
#
loop_
_entity_poly.entity_id
_entity_poly.type
_entity_poly.pdbx_seq_one_letter_code
_entity_poly.pdbx_strand_id
1 'polypeptide(L)'
;MTDYYEVLGVDRSASDDEIKKAYRKMSRKYHPDIAGPEFEDKFKEVNNAYEVLSDPQKRQMYDAGVDPNDPNGGAGGFGGAGFGGYG
;
A
#
# COMPACT_ATOMS: atom_id res chain seq x y z
N MET A 1 -4.97 12.89 1.87
CA MET A 1 -4.95 11.65 1.08
C MET A 1 -3.50 11.26 0.99
N THR A 2 -3.08 10.22 1.70
CA THR A 2 -1.67 9.82 1.74
C THR A 2 -1.31 9.22 0.40
N ASP A 3 -0.39 9.84 -0.34
CA ASP A 3 -0.08 9.38 -1.68
C ASP A 3 0.76 8.10 -1.61
N TYR A 4 0.23 6.97 -2.06
CA TYR A 4 0.93 5.68 -1.96
C TYR A 4 2.28 5.68 -2.69
N TYR A 5 2.38 6.48 -3.76
CA TYR A 5 3.61 6.71 -4.50
C TYR A 5 4.67 7.43 -3.65
N GLU A 6 4.27 8.44 -2.87
CA GLU A 6 5.17 9.16 -1.96
C GLU A 6 5.62 8.27 -0.80
N VAL A 7 4.73 7.41 -0.28
CA VAL A 7 5.05 6.44 0.79
C VAL A 7 6.15 5.48 0.36
N LEU A 8 6.04 4.94 -0.86
CA LEU A 8 7.08 4.09 -1.44
C LEU A 8 8.29 4.88 -1.93
N GLY A 9 8.15 6.20 -2.10
CA GLY A 9 9.18 7.08 -2.65
C GLY A 9 9.44 6.81 -4.14
N VAL A 10 8.39 6.51 -4.89
CA VAL A 10 8.43 6.26 -6.34
C VAL A 10 7.55 7.25 -7.08
N ASP A 11 7.80 7.41 -8.38
CA ASP A 11 6.97 8.26 -9.22
C ASP A 11 5.61 7.59 -9.53
N ARG A 12 4.59 8.38 -9.86
CA ARG A 12 3.30 7.87 -10.37
C ARG A 12 3.47 7.09 -11.68
N SER A 13 4.52 7.40 -12.46
CA SER A 13 4.88 6.64 -13.66
C SER A 13 5.70 5.37 -13.37
N ALA A 14 5.96 5.02 -12.10
CA ALA A 14 6.78 3.87 -11.76
C ALA A 14 6.17 2.56 -12.28
N SER A 15 7.05 1.71 -12.80
CA SER A 15 6.72 0.34 -13.20
C SER A 15 6.49 -0.56 -11.98
N ASP A 16 5.79 -1.67 -12.17
CA ASP A 16 5.51 -2.64 -11.10
C ASP A 16 6.82 -3.18 -10.47
N ASP A 17 7.87 -3.32 -11.27
CA ASP A 17 9.21 -3.70 -10.81
C ASP A 17 9.84 -2.64 -9.90
N GLU A 18 9.66 -1.36 -10.20
CA GLU A 18 10.14 -0.26 -9.36
C GLU A 18 9.36 -0.17 -8.05
N ILE A 19 8.04 -0.29 -8.11
CA ILE A 19 7.15 -0.37 -6.93
C ILE A 19 7.58 -1.52 -6.03
N LYS A 20 7.82 -2.71 -6.59
CA LYS A 20 8.26 -3.89 -5.85
C LYS A 20 9.66 -3.72 -5.25
N LYS A 21 10.59 -3.10 -5.97
CA LYS A 21 11.93 -2.77 -5.45
C LYS A 21 11.87 -1.76 -4.30
N ALA A 22 11.06 -0.72 -4.45
CA ALA A 22 10.88 0.32 -3.45
C ALA A 22 10.22 -0.23 -2.18
N TYR A 23 9.16 -1.04 -2.33
CA TYR A 23 8.54 -1.76 -1.22
C TYR A 23 9.56 -2.59 -0.44
N ARG A 24 10.38 -3.41 -1.12
CA ARG A 24 11.42 -4.21 -0.44
C ARG A 24 12.43 -3.34 0.31
N LYS A 25 12.78 -2.18 -0.22
CA LYS A 25 13.71 -1.23 0.41
C LYS A 25 13.09 -0.58 1.64
N MET A 26 11.85 -0.10 1.54
CA MET A 26 11.14 0.56 2.64
C MET A 26 10.72 -0.42 3.74
N SER A 27 10.25 -1.61 3.36
CA SER A 27 9.90 -2.70 4.28
C SER A 27 11.10 -3.10 5.16
N ARG A 28 12.30 -3.20 4.60
CA ARG A 28 13.53 -3.42 5.40
C ARG A 28 13.90 -2.21 6.25
N LYS A 29 13.67 -0.99 5.77
CA LYS A 29 13.97 0.25 6.49
C LYS A 29 13.08 0.46 7.71
N TYR A 30 11.80 0.08 7.61
CA TYR A 30 10.80 0.23 8.67
C TYR A 30 10.43 -1.12 9.32
N HIS A 31 11.21 -2.17 9.09
CA HIS A 31 10.94 -3.46 9.70
C HIS A 31 10.99 -3.32 11.22
N PRO A 32 10.03 -3.87 11.99
CA PRO A 32 9.99 -3.74 13.44
C PRO A 32 11.28 -4.23 14.11
N ASP A 33 11.91 -5.26 13.56
CA ASP A 33 13.20 -5.77 14.08
C ASP A 33 14.39 -4.83 13.84
N ILE A 34 14.32 -3.91 12.86
CA ILE A 34 15.43 -3.02 12.48
C ILE A 34 15.20 -1.61 13.02
N ALA A 35 14.00 -1.08 12.83
CA ALA A 35 13.65 0.28 13.15
C ALA A 35 13.01 0.39 14.55
N GLY A 36 12.44 -0.70 15.07
CA GLY A 36 11.67 -0.71 16.31
C GLY A 36 10.17 -0.59 16.06
N PRO A 37 9.36 -0.86 17.10
CA PRO A 37 7.89 -0.80 17.02
C PRO A 37 7.38 0.61 16.76
N GLU A 38 8.15 1.68 17.03
CA GLU A 38 7.73 3.06 16.72
C GLU A 38 7.56 3.34 15.21
N PHE A 39 8.08 2.48 14.33
CA PHE A 39 7.92 2.58 12.88
C PHE A 39 6.86 1.63 12.32
N GLU A 40 6.10 0.94 13.18
CA GLU A 40 5.04 0.04 12.78
C GLU A 40 3.99 0.75 11.90
N ASP A 41 3.64 2.00 12.22
CA ASP A 41 2.70 2.79 11.42
C ASP A 41 3.25 3.05 10.01
N LYS A 42 4.54 3.38 9.87
CA LYS A 42 5.18 3.54 8.56
C LYS A 42 5.26 2.23 7.79
N PHE A 43 5.48 1.12 8.51
CA PHE A 43 5.48 -0.21 7.90
C PHE A 43 4.09 -0.58 7.35
N LYS A 44 3.02 -0.28 8.10
CA LYS A 44 1.64 -0.45 7.64
C LYS A 44 1.33 0.42 6.42
N GLU A 45 1.75 1.68 6.42
CA GLU A 45 1.60 2.56 5.26
C GLU A 45 2.29 2.00 4.01
N VAL A 46 3.53 1.50 4.16
CA VAL A 46 4.29 0.89 3.05
C VAL A 46 3.63 -0.38 2.52
N ASN A 47 3.05 -1.20 3.40
CA ASN A 47 2.29 -2.39 2.99
C ASN A 47 1.02 -2.00 2.21
N ASN A 48 0.22 -1.08 2.75
CA ASN A 48 -1.00 -0.61 2.09
C ASN A 48 -0.70 0.00 0.72
N ALA A 49 0.36 0.82 0.64
CA ALA A 49 0.81 1.41 -0.62
C ALA A 49 1.18 0.33 -1.64
N TYR A 50 1.92 -0.70 -1.23
CA TYR A 50 2.26 -1.80 -2.11
C TYR A 50 1.04 -2.63 -2.51
N GLU A 51 0.10 -2.89 -1.61
CA GLU A 51 -1.11 -3.66 -1.93
C GLU A 51 -1.95 -2.99 -3.02
N VAL A 52 -2.10 -1.66 -2.95
CA VAL A 52 -2.85 -0.90 -3.95
C VAL A 52 -2.05 -0.75 -5.25
N LEU A 53 -0.76 -0.42 -5.15
CA LEU A 53 0.04 -0.10 -6.34
C LEU A 53 0.55 -1.34 -7.10
N SER A 54 0.64 -2.50 -6.45
CA SER A 54 1.07 -3.75 -7.09
C SER A 54 -0.04 -4.44 -7.87
N ASP A 55 -1.30 -4.10 -7.61
CA ASP A 55 -2.44 -4.60 -8.37
C ASP A 55 -2.84 -3.55 -9.43
N PRO A 56 -2.74 -3.85 -10.73
CA PRO A 56 -3.10 -2.92 -11.79
C PRO A 56 -4.54 -2.40 -11.69
N GLN A 57 -5.48 -3.23 -11.21
CA GLN A 57 -6.88 -2.84 -11.06
C GLN A 57 -7.05 -1.88 -9.88
N LYS A 58 -6.46 -2.18 -8.71
CA LYS A 58 -6.50 -1.29 -7.54
C LYS A 58 -5.78 0.03 -7.80
N ARG A 59 -4.62 -0.02 -8.48
CA ARG A 59 -3.88 1.16 -8.92
C ARG A 59 -4.73 2.03 -9.85
N GLN A 60 -5.39 1.43 -10.82
CA GLN A 60 -6.28 2.17 -11.73
C GLN A 60 -7.46 2.81 -10.99
N MET A 61 -8.05 2.12 -10.01
CA MET A 61 -9.11 2.67 -9.16
C MET A 61 -8.61 3.85 -8.34
N TYR A 62 -7.46 3.68 -7.67
CA TYR A 62 -6.79 4.73 -6.90
C TYR A 62 -6.47 5.97 -7.76
N ASP A 63 -5.92 5.75 -8.96
CA ASP A 63 -5.63 6.81 -9.92
C ASP A 63 -6.90 7.50 -10.45
N ALA A 64 -8.02 6.77 -10.53
CA ALA A 64 -9.34 7.30 -10.87
C ALA A 64 -10.05 7.99 -9.70
N GLY A 65 -9.44 8.04 -8.50
CA GLY A 65 -10.02 8.62 -7.29
C GLY A 65 -11.09 7.74 -6.63
N VAL A 66 -11.19 6.48 -7.03
CA VAL A 66 -12.05 5.46 -6.42
C VAL A 66 -11.23 4.79 -5.31
N ASP A 67 -11.80 4.66 -4.11
CA ASP A 67 -11.12 3.95 -3.02
C ASP A 67 -11.13 2.43 -3.31
N PRO A 68 -9.97 1.80 -3.60
CA PRO A 68 -9.90 0.37 -3.88
C PRO A 68 -10.16 -0.49 -2.63
N ASN A 69 -10.24 0.12 -1.45
CA ASN A 69 -10.55 -0.56 -0.20
C ASN A 69 -12.03 -0.41 0.20
N ASP A 70 -12.85 0.31 -0.58
CA ASP A 70 -14.28 0.42 -0.32
C ASP A 70 -14.99 -0.90 -0.70
N PRO A 71 -15.55 -1.64 0.27
CA PRO A 71 -16.25 -2.89 0.00
C PRO A 71 -17.53 -2.73 -0.85
N ASN A 72 -18.03 -1.50 -1.05
CA ASN A 72 -19.17 -1.19 -1.93
C ASN A 72 -18.75 -0.69 -3.31
N GLY A 73 -17.46 -0.41 -3.55
CA GLY A 73 -16.92 0.06 -4.83
C GLY A 73 -16.56 -1.09 -5.76
N GLY A 74 -17.50 -1.48 -6.62
CA GLY A 74 -17.45 -2.68 -7.46
C GLY A 74 -16.11 -3.01 -8.16
N ALA A 75 -15.47 -4.07 -7.69
CA ALA A 75 -14.91 -5.19 -8.45
C ALA A 75 -14.56 -6.28 -7.41
N GLY A 76 -14.80 -7.55 -7.73
CA GLY A 76 -14.83 -8.66 -6.78
C GLY A 76 -13.62 -8.71 -5.86
N GLY A 77 -13.89 -8.91 -4.56
CA GLY A 77 -12.85 -8.91 -3.55
C GLY A 77 -11.83 -10.03 -3.72
N PHE A 78 -10.64 -9.84 -3.15
CA PHE A 78 -9.80 -10.86 -2.52
C PHE A 78 -8.52 -10.19 -2.00
N GLY A 79 -8.25 -10.33 -0.69
CA GLY A 79 -7.00 -9.93 -0.04
C GLY A 79 -7.19 -8.81 0.98
N GLY A 80 -6.84 -9.08 2.25
CA GLY A 80 -6.91 -8.10 3.33
C GLY A 80 -7.83 -8.46 4.50
N ALA A 81 -7.84 -9.73 4.92
CA ALA A 81 -8.25 -10.04 6.29
C ALA A 81 -7.29 -9.31 7.25
N GLY A 82 -7.69 -8.14 7.73
CA GLY A 82 -6.95 -7.43 8.79
C GLY A 82 -7.05 -5.93 8.67
N PHE A 83 -8.15 -5.35 9.14
CA PHE A 83 -8.19 -4.17 10.03
C PHE A 83 -9.65 -3.74 10.19
N GLY A 84 -10.16 -3.67 11.42
CA GLY A 84 -11.47 -3.07 11.70
C GLY A 84 -12.51 -3.99 12.33
N GLY A 85 -12.12 -4.79 13.33
CA GLY A 85 -13.07 -5.25 14.34
C GLY A 85 -13.24 -4.17 15.41
N TYR A 86 -14.04 -3.13 15.13
CA TYR A 86 -14.66 -2.33 16.17
C TYR A 86 -15.86 -3.13 16.70
N GLY A 87 -15.77 -3.58 17.95
CA GLY A 87 -16.81 -4.27 18.70
C GLY A 87 -16.43 -4.35 20.18
#